data_AF-A0A382P7U6-F1
#
_entry.id   AF-A0A382P7U6-F1
#
_cell.length_a   1.000
_cell.length_b   1.000
_cell.length_c   1.000
_cell.angle_alpha   90.00
_cell.angle_beta   90.00
_cell.angle_gamma   90.00
#
_symmetry.space_group_name_H-M   'P 1'
#
loop_
_entity.id
_entity.type
_entity.pdbx_description
1 polymer ?
#
loop_
_entity_poly.entity_id
_entity_poly.type
_entity_poly.pdbx_seq_one_letter_code
_entity_poly.pdbx_strand_id
1 'polypeptide(L)'
;MDTNFKSRSFKFAYWIMLIFLVGDTLDTFYRTLTGYFGEGTSFPGVDLVIQPTTPDIFVFLILQCGVIYGLYLLYNLKKRGGYWFIASNLLFLIYAKTVGPIAEVSISIIFPMFILFFGIYVILAICIPWFYSDKFE
;
A
#
# COMPACT_ATOMS: atom_id res chain seq x y z
N MET A 1 -4.28 -14.95 -35.96
CA MET A 1 -3.59 -14.67 -34.68
C MET A 1 -3.88 -13.21 -34.37
N ASP A 2 -5.00 -12.94 -33.68
CA ASP A 2 -5.42 -11.57 -33.38
C ASP A 2 -4.52 -10.96 -32.31
N THR A 3 -3.40 -10.42 -32.77
CA THR A 3 -2.38 -9.72 -32.01
C THR A 3 -2.84 -8.30 -31.69
N ASN A 4 -3.95 -8.17 -30.98
CA ASN A 4 -4.42 -6.87 -30.52
C ASN A 4 -3.41 -6.32 -29.50
N PHE A 5 -2.77 -5.19 -29.81
CA PHE A 5 -1.80 -4.46 -28.96
C PHE A 5 -2.25 -4.40 -27.49
N LYS A 6 -3.56 -4.27 -27.26
CA LYS A 6 -4.22 -4.25 -25.96
C LYS A 6 -3.96 -5.50 -25.10
N SER A 7 -3.63 -6.67 -25.66
CA SER A 7 -3.32 -7.90 -24.91
C SER A 7 -1.85 -8.00 -24.48
N ARG A 8 -0.92 -7.54 -25.32
CA ARG A 8 0.51 -7.49 -24.99
C ARG A 8 0.80 -6.39 -23.98
N SER A 9 0.22 -5.20 -24.18
CA SER A 9 0.38 -4.07 -23.27
C SER A 9 -0.26 -4.32 -21.90
N PHE A 10 -1.32 -5.15 -21.83
CA PHE A 10 -1.93 -5.57 -20.57
C PHE A 10 -0.94 -6.25 -19.64
N LYS A 11 -0.29 -7.35 -20.11
CA LYS A 11 0.64 -8.10 -19.27
C LYS A 11 1.76 -7.20 -18.76
N PHE A 12 2.31 -6.36 -19.64
CA PHE A 12 3.38 -5.44 -19.28
C PHE A 12 2.95 -4.40 -18.23
N ALA A 13 1.84 -3.69 -18.45
CA ALA A 13 1.34 -2.68 -17.51
C ALA A 13 0.96 -3.30 -16.15
N TYR A 14 0.38 -4.50 -16.17
CA TYR A 14 0.01 -5.22 -14.95
C TYR A 14 1.23 -5.66 -14.13
N TRP A 15 2.29 -6.14 -14.79
CA TRP A 15 3.53 -6.47 -14.12
C TRP A 15 4.22 -5.24 -13.52
N ILE A 16 4.24 -4.12 -14.23
CA ILE A 16 4.76 -2.85 -13.71
C ILE A 16 3.99 -2.44 -12.45
N MET A 17 2.66 -2.50 -12.51
CA MET A 17 1.80 -2.21 -11.36
C MET A 17 2.16 -3.11 -10.16
N LEU A 18 2.31 -4.43 -10.36
CA LEU A 18 2.71 -5.35 -9.29
C LEU A 18 4.08 -5.00 -8.71
N ILE A 19 5.07 -4.66 -9.55
CA ILE A 19 6.40 -4.28 -9.10
C ILE A 19 6.34 -3.02 -8.22
N PHE A 20 5.56 -2.01 -8.62
CA PHE A 20 5.39 -0.80 -7.80
C PHE A 20 4.73 -1.10 -6.45
N LEU A 21 3.65 -1.88 -6.44
CA LEU A 21 2.94 -2.22 -5.20
C LEU A 21 3.82 -3.06 -4.26
N VAL A 22 4.58 -4.03 -4.80
CA VAL A 22 5.52 -4.85 -4.01
C VAL A 22 6.68 -4.00 -3.51
N GLY A 23 7.27 -3.16 -4.36
CA GLY A 23 8.39 -2.30 -3.99
C GLY A 23 8.03 -1.34 -2.86
N ASP A 24 6.86 -0.71 -2.94
CA ASP A 24 6.34 0.16 -1.89
C ASP A 24 5.99 -0.60 -0.59
N THR A 25 5.46 -1.82 -0.70
CA THR A 25 5.22 -2.70 0.45
C THR A 25 6.54 -3.06 1.17
N LEU A 26 7.61 -3.34 0.41
CA LEU A 26 8.93 -3.64 0.95
C LEU A 26 9.59 -2.39 1.56
N ASP A 27 9.49 -1.24 0.91
CA ASP A 27 9.99 0.03 1.44
C ASP A 27 9.33 0.37 2.77
N THR A 28 8.00 0.26 2.84
CA THR A 28 7.22 0.47 4.06
C THR A 28 7.67 -0.50 5.15
N PHE A 29 7.83 -1.79 4.83
CA PHE A 29 8.29 -2.79 5.79
C PHE A 29 9.68 -2.47 6.33
N TYR A 30 10.61 -2.12 5.45
CA TYR A 30 11.98 -1.78 5.83
C TYR A 30 12.01 -0.54 6.72
N ARG A 31 11.33 0.55 6.31
CA ARG A 31 11.26 1.79 7.07
C ARG A 31 10.61 1.61 8.44
N THR A 32 9.54 0.83 8.55
CA THR A 32 8.89 0.57 9.84
C THR A 32 9.78 -0.23 10.78
N LEU A 33 10.49 -1.24 10.28
CA LEU A 33 11.42 -2.03 11.10
C LEU A 33 12.66 -1.24 11.51
N THR A 34 13.29 -0.51 10.58
CA THR A 34 14.46 0.32 10.90
C THR A 34 14.08 1.45 11.85
N GLY A 35 12.90 2.03 11.71
CA GLY A 35 12.41 3.03 12.66
C GLY A 35 12.12 2.46 14.05
N TYR A 36 11.67 1.22 14.16
CA TYR A 36 11.48 0.54 15.45
C TYR A 36 12.80 0.21 16.15
N PHE A 37 13.77 -0.34 15.42
CA PHE A 37 15.06 -0.74 15.98
C PHE A 37 16.11 0.39 16.03
N GLY A 38 15.86 1.52 15.37
CA GLY A 38 16.75 2.66 15.25
C GLY A 38 16.18 3.93 15.87
N GLU A 39 16.46 5.07 15.24
CA GLU A 39 16.13 6.40 15.77
C GLU A 39 14.70 6.88 15.42
N GLY A 40 13.81 5.98 14.95
CA GLY A 40 12.47 6.34 14.49
C GLY A 40 12.37 6.57 12.98
N THR A 41 11.15 6.78 12.50
CA THR A 41 10.82 7.08 11.10
C THR A 41 10.49 8.55 10.93
N SER A 42 11.06 9.22 9.94
CA SER A 42 10.65 10.58 9.59
C SER A 42 9.56 10.55 8.51
N PHE A 43 8.63 11.50 8.62
CA PHE A 43 7.64 11.73 7.57
C PHE A 43 8.21 12.74 6.56
N PRO A 44 8.20 12.45 5.25
CA PRO A 44 8.73 13.38 4.25
C PRO A 44 8.08 14.77 4.35
N GLY A 45 8.87 15.83 4.43
CA GLY A 45 8.35 17.20 4.52
C GLY A 45 7.83 17.62 5.90
N VAL A 46 8.06 16.82 6.94
CA VAL A 46 7.76 17.17 8.34
C VAL A 46 8.97 16.81 9.20
N ASP A 47 9.47 17.75 10.00
CA ASP A 47 10.51 17.52 11.02
C ASP A 47 9.92 16.78 12.24
N LEU A 48 9.27 15.65 11.99
CA LEU A 48 8.66 14.80 13.00
C LEU A 48 9.26 13.40 12.88
N VAL A 49 9.90 12.97 13.96
CA VAL A 49 10.41 11.62 14.11
C VAL A 49 9.38 10.81 14.88
N ILE A 50 8.82 9.82 14.21
CA ILE A 50 7.78 8.94 14.72
C ILE A 50 8.45 7.61 15.08
N GLN A 51 8.47 7.28 16.37
CA GLN A 51 9.03 6.02 16.85
C GLN A 51 7.89 5.00 17.08
N PRO A 52 7.84 3.90 16.30
CA PRO A 52 6.84 2.86 16.52
C PRO A 52 7.05 2.19 17.87
N THR A 53 5.97 1.86 18.57
CA THR A 53 6.02 1.03 19.78
C THR A 53 5.85 -0.45 19.45
N THR A 54 6.12 -1.34 20.41
CA THR A 54 5.93 -2.79 20.21
C THR A 54 4.49 -3.16 19.80
N PRO A 55 3.43 -2.61 20.42
CA PRO A 55 2.05 -2.79 19.93
C PRO A 55 1.85 -2.36 18.47
N ASP A 56 2.44 -1.24 18.06
CA ASP A 56 2.33 -0.75 16.68
C ASP A 56 2.92 -1.73 15.68
N ILE A 57 4.05 -2.37 16.04
CA ILE A 57 4.67 -3.41 15.21
C ILE A 57 3.78 -4.65 15.12
N PHE A 58 3.15 -5.09 16.21
CA PHE A 58 2.21 -6.21 16.14
C PHE A 58 1.04 -5.92 15.22
N VAL A 59 0.42 -4.74 15.33
CA VAL A 59 -0.69 -4.34 14.46
C VAL A 59 -0.23 -4.18 13.01
N PHE A 60 0.94 -3.58 12.79
CA PHE A 60 1.56 -3.44 11.48
C PHE A 60 1.74 -4.81 10.81
N LEU A 61 2.33 -5.79 11.49
CA LEU A 61 2.56 -7.12 10.94
C LEU A 61 1.25 -7.83 10.55
N ILE A 62 0.22 -7.75 11.40
CA ILE A 62 -1.11 -8.34 11.11
C ILE A 62 -1.71 -7.73 9.84
N LEU A 63 -1.71 -6.40 9.74
CA LEU A 63 -2.27 -5.71 8.58
C LEU A 63 -1.41 -5.91 7.33
N GLN A 64 -0.10 -6.06 7.48
CA GLN A 64 0.80 -6.38 6.38
C GLN A 64 0.54 -7.77 5.80
N CYS A 65 0.10 -8.75 6.61
CA CYS A 65 -0.41 -10.02 6.08
C CYS A 65 -1.59 -9.80 5.13
N GLY A 66 -2.49 -8.87 5.45
CA GLY A 66 -3.61 -8.47 4.57
C GLY A 66 -3.13 -7.81 3.27
N VAL A 67 -2.12 -6.94 3.35
CA VAL A 67 -1.48 -6.32 2.18
C VAL A 67 -0.86 -7.39 1.26
N ILE A 68 -0.05 -8.29 1.84
CA ILE A 68 0.61 -9.40 1.12
C ILE A 68 -0.44 -10.34 0.51
N TYR A 69 -1.53 -10.62 1.22
CA TYR A 69 -2.64 -11.42 0.69
C TYR A 69 -3.31 -10.72 -0.51
N GLY A 70 -3.52 -9.40 -0.43
CA GLY A 70 -4.00 -8.58 -1.54
C GLY A 70 -3.08 -8.67 -2.77
N LEU A 71 -1.77 -8.55 -2.56
CA LEU A 71 -0.76 -8.71 -3.62
C LEU A 71 -0.77 -10.11 -4.21
N TYR A 72 -0.87 -11.16 -3.40
CA TYR A 72 -0.99 -12.54 -3.86
C TYR A 72 -2.22 -12.75 -4.74
N LEU A 73 -3.37 -12.19 -4.35
CA LEU A 73 -4.58 -12.24 -5.16
C LEU A 73 -4.40 -11.49 -6.48
N LEU A 74 -3.78 -10.30 -6.46
CA LEU A 74 -3.47 -9.56 -7.68
C LEU A 74 -2.50 -10.34 -8.58
N TYR A 75 -1.46 -10.96 -8.02
CA TYR A 75 -0.54 -11.81 -8.76
C TYR A 75 -1.27 -12.96 -9.49
N ASN A 76 -2.22 -13.60 -8.80
CA ASN A 76 -3.08 -14.63 -9.38
C ASN A 76 -4.21 -14.09 -10.23
N LEU A 77 -4.11 -12.83 -10.68
CA LEU A 77 -5.11 -12.23 -11.53
C LEU A 77 -6.50 -12.29 -10.87
N LYS A 78 -6.63 -11.81 -9.63
CA LYS A 78 -7.93 -11.63 -8.97
C LYS A 78 -8.09 -10.17 -8.55
N LYS A 79 -9.02 -9.45 -9.18
CA LYS A 79 -9.35 -8.04 -8.87
C LYS A 79 -9.72 -7.80 -7.40
N ARG A 80 -10.21 -8.83 -6.70
CA ARG A 80 -10.46 -8.79 -5.25
C ARG A 80 -9.23 -8.45 -4.42
N GLY A 81 -8.02 -8.76 -4.91
CA GLY A 81 -6.77 -8.45 -4.24
C GLY A 81 -6.53 -6.95 -4.04
N GLY A 82 -7.00 -6.13 -4.99
CA GLY A 82 -6.93 -4.68 -4.89
C GLY A 82 -7.65 -4.12 -3.68
N TYR A 83 -8.85 -4.64 -3.40
CA TYR A 83 -9.64 -4.22 -2.23
C TYR A 83 -8.98 -4.66 -0.93
N TRP A 84 -8.41 -5.86 -0.87
CA TRP A 84 -7.63 -6.31 0.30
C TRP A 84 -6.41 -5.42 0.54
N PHE A 85 -5.69 -5.06 -0.52
CA PHE A 85 -4.53 -4.18 -0.45
C PHE A 85 -4.89 -2.79 0.11
N ILE A 86 -5.93 -2.15 -0.45
CA ILE A 86 -6.35 -0.81 0.00
C ILE A 86 -6.95 -0.86 1.40
N ALA A 87 -7.83 -1.82 1.68
CA ALA A 87 -8.48 -1.92 2.99
C ALA A 87 -7.46 -2.12 4.12
N SER A 88 -6.45 -2.96 3.90
CA SER A 88 -5.41 -3.22 4.92
C SER A 88 -4.57 -1.96 5.19
N ASN A 89 -4.16 -1.24 4.14
CA ASN A 89 -3.45 0.03 4.28
C ASN A 89 -4.31 1.11 4.95
N LEU A 90 -5.59 1.19 4.61
CA LEU A 90 -6.52 2.15 5.21
C LEU A 90 -6.76 1.86 6.69
N LEU A 91 -6.93 0.59 7.06
CA LEU A 91 -7.07 0.17 8.46
C LEU A 91 -5.81 0.50 9.27
N PHE A 92 -4.62 0.29 8.70
CA PHE A 92 -3.37 0.66 9.36
C PHE A 92 -3.29 2.16 9.60
N LEU A 93 -3.75 2.95 8.63
CA LEU A 93 -3.81 4.40 8.76
C LEU A 93 -4.76 4.86 9.87
N ILE A 94 -5.96 4.29 9.91
CA ILE A 94 -6.97 4.60 10.92
C ILE A 94 -6.41 4.25 12.30
N TYR A 95 -5.79 3.07 12.45
CA TYR A 95 -5.09 2.69 13.68
C TYR A 95 -4.01 3.71 14.05
N ALA A 96 -3.10 4.00 13.11
CA ALA A 96 -1.96 4.88 13.34
C ALA A 96 -2.37 6.28 13.79
N LYS A 97 -3.50 6.79 13.28
CA LYS A 97 -4.04 8.11 13.61
C LYS A 97 -4.91 8.14 14.87
N THR A 98 -5.54 7.04 15.26
CA THR A 98 -6.43 7.02 16.44
C THR A 98 -5.72 6.66 17.72
N VAL A 99 -4.84 5.65 17.66
CA VAL A 99 -4.17 5.07 18.84
C VAL A 99 -2.68 4.86 18.64
N GLY A 100 -2.21 4.88 17.39
CA GLY A 100 -0.84 4.59 17.05
C GLY A 100 0.05 5.83 16.96
N PRO A 101 1.16 5.72 16.21
CA PRO A 101 2.32 6.58 16.42
C PRO A 101 2.19 7.97 15.76
N ILE A 102 1.09 8.23 15.04
CA ILE A 102 0.77 9.55 14.46
C ILE A 102 -0.50 10.16 15.07
N ALA A 103 -0.95 9.67 16.23
CA ALA A 103 -2.17 10.14 16.87
C ALA A 103 -2.12 11.63 17.21
N GLU A 104 -0.97 12.13 17.66
CA GLU A 104 -0.78 13.53 18.04
C GLU A 104 -0.52 14.46 16.85
N VAL A 105 -0.25 13.90 15.68
CA VAL A 105 0.09 14.68 14.48
C VAL A 105 -1.18 15.30 13.89
N SER A 106 -1.15 16.61 13.65
CA SER A 106 -2.29 17.34 13.09
C SER A 106 -2.70 16.77 11.73
N ILE A 107 -3.99 16.50 11.56
CA ILE A 107 -4.50 15.84 10.35
C ILE A 107 -4.24 16.68 9.08
N SER A 108 -4.24 18.01 9.20
CA SER A 108 -3.93 18.94 8.12
C SER A 108 -2.54 18.75 7.51
N ILE A 109 -1.58 18.25 8.29
CA ILE A 109 -0.21 17.96 7.83
C ILE A 109 -0.18 16.66 7.02
N ILE A 110 -0.92 15.65 7.46
CA ILE A 110 -0.84 14.29 6.90
C ILE A 110 -1.83 14.06 5.76
N PHE A 111 -2.98 14.73 5.80
CA PHE A 111 -4.09 14.56 4.86
C PHE A 111 -3.71 14.80 3.39
N PRO A 112 -2.93 15.84 3.02
CA PRO A 112 -2.50 16.05 1.64
C PRO A 112 -1.67 14.88 1.09
N MET A 113 -0.73 14.36 1.90
CA MET A 113 0.08 13.21 1.50
C MET A 113 -0.74 11.92 1.45
N PHE A 114 -1.73 11.77 2.33
CA PHE A 114 -2.66 10.64 2.25
C PHE A 114 -3.48 10.64 0.98
N ILE A 115 -4.04 11.77 0.56
CA ILE A 115 -4.80 11.86 -0.68
C ILE A 115 -3.92 11.46 -1.87
N LEU A 116 -2.69 11.97 -1.91
CA LEU A 116 -1.77 11.67 -3.00
C LEU A 116 -1.41 10.18 -3.04
N PHE A 117 -1.04 9.61 -1.89
CA PHE A 117 -0.62 8.22 -1.79
C PHE A 117 -1.78 7.23 -2.04
N PHE A 118 -2.93 7.44 -1.40
CA PHE A 118 -4.12 6.62 -1.65
C PHE A 118 -4.68 6.82 -3.06
N GLY A 119 -4.55 8.00 -3.65
CA GLY A 119 -4.90 8.23 -5.05
C GLY A 119 -4.08 7.32 -5.99
N ILE A 120 -2.77 7.23 -5.77
CA ILE A 120 -1.89 6.32 -6.50
C ILE A 120 -2.31 4.86 -6.26
N TYR A 121 -2.57 4.46 -5.01
CA TYR A 121 -3.04 3.11 -4.69
C TYR A 121 -4.38 2.77 -5.35
N VAL A 122 -5.34 3.68 -5.41
CA VAL A 122 -6.61 3.44 -6.10
C VAL A 122 -6.37 3.21 -7.58
N ILE A 123 -5.51 3.99 -8.22
CA ILE A 123 -5.17 3.80 -9.63
C ILE A 123 -4.50 2.44 -9.85
N LEU A 124 -3.46 2.14 -9.06
CA LEU A 124 -2.68 0.91 -9.21
C LEU A 124 -3.47 -0.33 -8.79
N ALA A 125 -4.03 -0.36 -7.59
CA ALA A 125 -4.64 -1.56 -7.02
C ALA A 125 -6.12 -1.76 -7.43
N ILE A 126 -6.83 -0.72 -7.88
CA ILE A 126 -8.24 -0.85 -8.29
C ILE A 126 -8.41 -0.59 -9.79
N CYS A 127 -8.07 0.62 -10.27
CA CYS A 127 -8.39 1.00 -11.65
C CYS A 127 -7.70 0.12 -12.69
N ILE A 128 -6.41 -0.22 -12.52
CA ILE A 128 -5.69 -1.11 -13.44
C ILE A 128 -6.30 -2.53 -13.43
N PRO A 129 -6.45 -3.22 -12.28
CA PRO A 129 -7.09 -4.54 -12.25
C PRO A 129 -8.53 -4.53 -12.77
N TRP A 130 -9.28 -3.44 -12.57
CA TRP A 130 -10.66 -3.33 -13.03
C TRP A 130 -10.74 -3.05 -14.54
N PHE A 131 -9.89 -2.18 -15.09
CA PHE A 131 -9.83 -1.90 -16.53
C PHE A 131 -9.48 -3.14 -17.36
N TYR A 132 -8.75 -4.06 -16.76
CA TYR A 132 -8.39 -5.32 -17.40
C TYR A 132 -9.25 -6.51 -16.94
N SER A 133 -10.28 -6.27 -16.10
CA SER A 133 -11.18 -7.25 -15.43
C SER A 133 -11.58 -8.42 -16.33
N ASP A 134 -11.93 -8.13 -17.57
CA ASP A 134 -12.45 -9.11 -18.53
C ASP A 134 -11.39 -10.13 -18.99
N LYS A 135 -10.13 -9.94 -18.61
CA LYS A 135 -9.01 -10.87 -18.83
C LYS A 135 -8.63 -11.67 -17.59
N PHE A 136 -9.31 -11.45 -16.47
CA PHE A 136 -9.10 -12.14 -15.21
C PHE A 136 -10.10 -13.30 -15.01
N GLU A 137 -11.05 -13.48 -15.94
CA GLU A 137 -11.95 -14.64 -16.03
C GLU A 137 -11.36 -15.76 -16.88
#